data_AF-A0A8T2VNX4-F1
#
_entry.id   AF-A0A8T2VNX4-F1
#
_cell.length_a   1.000
_cell.length_b   1.000
_cell.length_c   1.000
_cell.angle_alpha   90.00
_cell.angle_beta   90.00
_cell.angle_gamma   90.00
#
_symmetry.space_group_name_H-M   'P 1'
#
loop_
_entity.id
_entity.type
_entity.pdbx_description
1 polymer ?
#
loop_
_entity_poly.entity_id
_entity_poly.type
_entity_poly.pdbx_seq_one_letter_code
_entity_poly.pdbx_strand_id
1 'polypeptide(L)'
;MLAPVGWTRPTGGPIRLTKLSVKSATDLLLSLQEQTEWRGSEERRQMRLNGNVQPVKGRRDRLLQYVALAEGTENCYQSAENADAATKAVCSMLRRAHRIRWNNKYKEPLWRLVYNGLPTAARLHKDDPCGCCGTDRPDIKHHFWDCPAAQNLVARINTLTNTQITRDNIWLARPMAGISSSVWSVVCVAVVAALDSARKLAYVYTHPKKSSTPIPPFAERQQLITRHVITYFWELLADYVTVHPSPPWVKDIPPTHPLISSLDYSTLRVVPPPT
;
A
#
# COMPACT_ATOMS: atom_id res chain seq x y z
N MET A 1 -15.01 39.82 2.19
CA MET A 1 -14.11 39.49 1.06
C MET A 1 -12.81 38.99 1.65
N LEU A 2 -12.56 37.68 1.58
CA LEU A 2 -11.35 37.03 2.12
C LEU A 2 -10.51 36.51 0.95
N ALA A 3 -9.21 36.81 0.96
CA ALA A 3 -8.27 36.52 -0.10
C ALA A 3 -8.02 35.00 -0.27
N PRO A 4 -7.68 34.52 -1.49
CA PRO A 4 -7.38 33.12 -1.74
C PRO A 4 -6.03 32.75 -1.14
N VAL A 5 -6.02 31.74 -0.25
CA VAL A 5 -4.79 31.15 0.29
C VAL A 5 -4.14 30.34 -0.82
N GLY A 6 -3.09 30.91 -1.43
CA GLY A 6 -2.28 30.25 -2.44
C GLY A 6 -1.53 29.06 -1.86
N TRP A 7 -1.64 27.91 -2.53
CA TRP A 7 -0.86 26.72 -2.25
C TRP A 7 0.60 26.95 -2.64
N THR A 8 1.48 27.19 -1.66
CA THR A 8 2.93 27.23 -1.88
C THR A 8 3.58 25.96 -1.33
N ARG A 9 4.37 25.32 -2.20
CA ARG A 9 5.13 24.10 -1.95
C ARG A 9 6.17 24.33 -0.84
N PRO A 10 6.22 23.54 0.24
CA PRO A 10 7.33 23.59 1.18
C PRO A 10 8.60 23.08 0.47
N THR A 11 9.63 23.89 0.42
CA THR A 11 10.96 23.58 -0.10
C THR A 11 11.74 22.71 0.89
N GLY A 12 11.27 21.48 1.13
CA GLY A 12 11.97 20.45 1.90
C GLY A 12 12.67 19.48 0.96
N GLY A 13 14.01 19.48 0.94
CA GLY A 13 14.80 18.54 0.13
C GLY A 13 14.52 17.07 0.48
N PRO A 14 14.79 16.13 -0.45
CA PRO A 14 14.46 14.72 -0.26
C PRO A 14 15.29 14.08 0.86
N ILE A 15 14.61 13.47 1.83
CA ILE A 15 15.21 12.58 2.82
C ILE A 15 15.80 11.37 2.08
N ARG A 16 17.13 11.27 2.03
CA ARG A 16 17.84 10.11 1.50
C ARG A 16 17.75 8.95 2.48
N LEU A 17 16.98 7.92 2.14
CA LEU A 17 17.13 6.58 2.71
C LEU A 17 18.02 5.76 1.79
N THR A 18 19.14 5.27 2.31
CA THR A 18 20.17 4.54 1.60
C THR A 18 19.71 3.12 1.22
N LYS A 19 19.84 2.81 -0.08
CA LYS A 19 20.09 1.50 -0.72
C LYS A 19 19.43 0.26 -0.08
N LEU A 20 18.16 0.03 -0.42
CA LEU A 20 17.67 -1.31 -0.75
C LEU A 20 17.30 -1.28 -2.24
N SER A 21 18.36 -1.40 -3.05
CA SER A 21 18.35 -1.25 -4.50
C SER A 21 17.83 -2.51 -5.19
N VAL A 22 16.85 -2.34 -6.08
CA VAL A 22 16.52 -3.04 -7.36
C VAL A 22 16.64 -4.58 -7.43
N LYS A 23 17.67 -5.23 -6.88
CA LYS A 23 17.85 -6.70 -6.87
C LYS A 23 16.66 -7.45 -6.28
N SER A 24 16.05 -6.94 -5.21
CA SER A 24 14.93 -7.62 -4.55
C SER A 24 13.70 -7.77 -5.46
N ALA A 25 13.43 -6.81 -6.34
CA ALA A 25 12.26 -6.83 -7.22
C ALA A 25 12.44 -7.81 -8.39
N THR A 26 13.63 -7.88 -8.97
CA THR A 26 13.95 -8.80 -10.07
C THR A 26 14.04 -10.24 -9.58
N ASP A 27 14.65 -10.49 -8.41
CA ASP A 27 14.67 -11.82 -7.78
C ASP A 27 13.27 -12.29 -7.36
N LEU A 28 12.41 -11.36 -6.91
CA LEU A 28 11.00 -11.62 -6.63
C LEU A 28 10.19 -12.02 -7.87
N LEU A 29 10.56 -11.52 -9.06
CA LEU A 29 9.89 -11.78 -10.34
C LEU A 29 10.43 -13.01 -11.07
N LEU A 30 11.74 -13.25 -11.05
CA LEU A 30 12.34 -14.47 -11.59
C LEU A 30 11.85 -15.70 -10.81
N SER A 31 11.76 -15.59 -9.47
CA SER A 31 11.10 -16.63 -8.66
C SER A 31 9.58 -16.77 -8.90
N LEU A 32 8.93 -15.78 -9.53
CA LEU A 32 7.50 -15.87 -9.92
C LEU A 32 7.32 -16.58 -11.27
N GLN A 33 8.33 -16.60 -12.15
CA GLN A 33 8.29 -17.26 -13.45
C GLN A 33 8.81 -18.70 -13.40
N GLU A 34 9.90 -18.97 -12.68
CA GLU A 34 10.51 -20.31 -12.63
C GLU A 34 9.70 -21.33 -11.82
N GLN A 35 8.74 -20.88 -10.99
CA GLN A 35 7.99 -21.74 -10.07
C GLN A 35 6.55 -22.05 -10.51
N THR A 36 6.11 -21.58 -11.68
CA THR A 36 4.91 -22.15 -12.31
C THR A 36 5.18 -23.53 -12.92
N GLU A 37 6.43 -23.96 -12.97
CA GLU A 37 6.90 -25.29 -13.37
C GLU A 37 7.44 -26.07 -12.14
N TRP A 38 6.61 -26.32 -11.12
CA TRP A 38 7.11 -26.89 -9.85
C TRP A 38 7.30 -28.42 -9.90
N ARG A 39 8.54 -28.83 -10.16
CA ARG A 39 9.07 -30.20 -10.18
C ARG A 39 9.58 -30.65 -8.79
N GLY A 40 8.79 -30.55 -7.73
CA GLY A 40 9.24 -30.87 -6.36
C GLY A 40 8.16 -31.25 -5.35
N SER A 41 7.09 -31.88 -5.82
CA SER A 41 6.07 -32.48 -4.94
C SER A 41 6.60 -33.67 -4.15
N GLU A 42 7.54 -34.45 -4.71
CA GLU A 42 8.03 -35.71 -4.15
C GLU A 42 8.98 -35.53 -2.95
N GLU A 43 10.00 -34.68 -3.07
CA GLU A 43 10.99 -34.43 -2.00
C GLU A 43 10.37 -33.81 -0.75
N ARG A 44 9.39 -32.93 -0.93
CA ARG A 44 8.65 -32.31 0.20
C ARG A 44 7.68 -33.28 0.86
N ARG A 45 7.26 -34.33 0.17
CA ARG A 45 6.47 -35.43 0.74
C ARG A 45 7.35 -36.33 1.60
N GLN A 46 8.59 -36.62 1.16
CA GLN A 46 9.55 -37.38 1.95
C GLN A 46 10.02 -36.64 3.22
N MET A 47 10.27 -35.33 3.16
CA MET A 47 10.70 -34.58 4.36
C MET A 47 9.61 -34.45 5.44
N ARG A 48 8.32 -34.49 5.08
CA ARG A 48 7.21 -34.48 6.06
C ARG A 48 7.05 -35.80 6.82
N LEU A 49 7.50 -36.92 6.24
CA LEU A 49 7.44 -38.23 6.88
C LEU A 49 8.45 -38.36 8.04
N ASN A 50 9.51 -37.53 8.06
CA ASN A 50 10.57 -37.59 9.08
C ASN A 50 10.36 -36.70 10.32
N GLY A 51 9.14 -36.20 10.53
CA GLY A 51 8.60 -35.92 11.87
C GLY A 51 9.19 -34.78 12.73
N ASN A 52 10.17 -33.98 12.31
CA ASN A 52 10.74 -32.98 13.24
C ASN A 52 11.17 -31.63 12.65
N VAL A 53 10.43 -31.11 11.66
CA VAL A 53 10.63 -29.73 11.17
C VAL A 53 9.31 -28.98 11.24
N GLN A 54 9.21 -28.00 12.14
CA GLN A 54 8.16 -26.97 12.11
C GLN A 54 8.18 -26.36 10.69
N PRO A 55 7.08 -26.45 9.92
CA PRO A 55 7.10 -26.03 8.53
C PRO A 55 7.38 -24.53 8.48
N VAL A 56 8.52 -24.14 7.88
CA VAL A 56 8.75 -22.76 7.48
C VAL A 56 7.57 -22.39 6.59
N LYS A 57 6.67 -21.50 7.06
CA LYS A 57 5.49 -21.08 6.31
C LYS A 57 5.92 -20.70 4.90
N GLY A 58 5.44 -21.47 3.92
CA GLY A 58 5.83 -21.33 2.53
C GLY A 58 5.37 -19.97 1.99
N ARG A 59 5.93 -19.56 0.85
CA ARG A 59 5.48 -18.32 0.15
C ARG A 59 3.96 -18.31 -0.02
N ARG A 60 3.38 -19.44 -0.40
CA ARG A 60 1.93 -19.64 -0.54
C ARG A 60 1.18 -19.30 0.75
N ASP A 61 1.60 -19.84 1.90
CA ASP A 61 0.94 -19.62 3.18
C ASP A 61 0.93 -18.14 3.57
N ARG A 62 2.01 -17.41 3.29
CA ARG A 62 2.08 -15.96 3.52
C ARG A 62 1.10 -15.19 2.62
N LEU A 63 0.98 -15.60 1.36
CA LEU A 63 0.01 -14.98 0.45
C LEU A 63 -1.43 -15.26 0.91
N LEU A 64 -1.75 -16.49 1.32
CA LEU A 64 -3.07 -16.82 1.85
C LEU A 64 -3.38 -16.05 3.14
N GLN A 65 -2.41 -15.94 4.05
CA GLN A 65 -2.55 -15.12 5.25
C GLN A 65 -2.78 -13.64 4.90
N TYR A 66 -2.12 -13.13 3.86
CA TYR A 66 -2.33 -11.78 3.37
C TYR A 66 -3.74 -11.57 2.80
N VAL A 67 -4.25 -12.50 1.99
CA VAL A 67 -5.61 -12.39 1.43
C VAL A 67 -6.66 -12.51 2.53
N ALA A 68 -6.53 -13.48 3.42
CA ALA A 68 -7.37 -13.62 4.62
C ALA A 68 -7.39 -12.32 5.44
N LEU A 69 -6.21 -11.75 5.68
CA LEU A 69 -6.08 -10.47 6.35
C LEU A 69 -6.69 -9.32 5.55
N ALA A 70 -6.63 -9.30 4.22
CA ALA A 70 -7.26 -8.25 3.41
C ALA A 70 -8.79 -8.36 3.43
N GLU A 71 -9.33 -9.56 3.26
CA GLU A 71 -10.77 -9.85 3.20
C GLU A 71 -11.44 -9.80 4.58
N GLY A 72 -10.66 -9.89 5.67
CA GLY A 72 -11.21 -9.96 7.03
C GLY A 72 -11.77 -11.32 7.39
N THR A 73 -11.33 -12.36 6.69
CA THR A 73 -11.70 -13.74 6.97
C THR A 73 -10.56 -14.40 7.75
N GLU A 74 -10.79 -14.75 9.02
CA GLU A 74 -9.71 -15.31 9.87
C GLU A 74 -9.31 -16.74 9.47
N ASN A 75 -10.10 -17.41 8.64
CA ASN A 75 -9.84 -18.75 8.11
C ASN A 75 -10.73 -18.99 6.87
N CYS A 76 -10.21 -18.82 5.66
CA CYS A 76 -11.06 -19.03 4.49
C CYS A 76 -10.31 -19.42 3.22
N TYR A 77 -9.67 -20.59 3.21
CA TYR A 77 -9.49 -21.35 1.97
C TYR A 77 -9.68 -22.82 2.27
N GLN A 78 -10.95 -23.19 2.49
CA GLN A 78 -11.37 -24.56 2.84
C GLN A 78 -11.13 -25.57 1.70
N SER A 79 -10.89 -25.10 0.47
CA SER A 79 -10.52 -25.92 -0.69
C SER A 79 -9.17 -25.48 -1.29
N ALA A 80 -8.46 -26.44 -1.88
CA ALA A 80 -7.19 -26.19 -2.58
C ALA A 80 -7.37 -25.24 -3.78
N GLU A 81 -8.50 -25.35 -4.48
CA GLU A 81 -8.85 -24.52 -5.64
C GLU A 81 -9.04 -23.04 -5.24
N ASN A 82 -9.75 -22.77 -4.14
CA ASN A 82 -9.93 -21.41 -3.65
C ASN A 82 -8.59 -20.80 -3.20
N ALA A 83 -7.72 -21.59 -2.57
CA ALA A 83 -6.37 -21.17 -2.21
C ALA A 83 -5.51 -20.85 -3.46
N ASP A 84 -5.62 -21.64 -4.52
CA ASP A 84 -4.92 -21.39 -5.80
C ASP A 84 -5.40 -20.10 -6.46
N ALA A 85 -6.72 -19.90 -6.53
CA ALA A 85 -7.33 -18.71 -7.09
C ALA A 85 -6.89 -17.44 -6.33
N ALA A 86 -6.92 -17.47 -4.99
CA ALA A 86 -6.47 -16.37 -4.15
C ALA A 86 -4.98 -16.05 -4.35
N THR A 87 -4.13 -17.07 -4.39
CA THR A 87 -2.69 -16.90 -4.65
C THR A 87 -2.45 -16.31 -6.04
N LYS A 88 -3.15 -16.79 -7.07
CA LYS A 88 -3.08 -16.26 -8.44
C LYS A 88 -3.55 -14.81 -8.52
N ALA A 89 -4.56 -14.43 -7.75
CA ALA A 89 -5.08 -13.07 -7.68
C ALA A 89 -4.02 -12.11 -7.12
N VAL A 90 -3.35 -12.47 -6.01
CA VAL A 90 -2.26 -11.65 -5.44
C VAL A 90 -1.08 -11.55 -6.40
N CYS A 91 -0.67 -12.65 -7.02
CA CYS A 91 0.41 -12.64 -8.02
C CYS A 91 0.06 -11.73 -9.21
N SER A 92 -1.18 -11.79 -9.69
CA SER A 92 -1.66 -10.91 -10.76
C SER A 92 -1.66 -9.44 -10.35
N MET A 93 -2.09 -9.13 -9.13
CA MET A 93 -2.02 -7.79 -8.57
C MET A 93 -0.56 -7.29 -8.48
N LEU A 94 0.37 -8.09 -7.97
CA LEU A 94 1.79 -7.74 -7.89
C LEU A 94 2.38 -7.46 -9.28
N ARG A 95 2.03 -8.27 -10.28
CA ARG A 95 2.47 -8.06 -11.68
C ARG A 95 1.92 -6.76 -12.25
N ARG A 96 0.63 -6.44 -12.01
CA ARG A 96 0.03 -5.15 -12.42
C ARG A 96 0.77 -3.98 -11.77
N ALA A 97 0.94 -4.01 -10.45
CA ALA A 97 1.66 -2.98 -9.72
C ALA A 97 3.10 -2.81 -10.21
N HIS A 98 3.81 -3.90 -10.50
CA HIS A 98 5.16 -3.85 -11.03
C HIS A 98 5.25 -3.15 -12.40
N ARG A 99 4.27 -3.42 -13.28
CA ARG A 99 4.18 -2.84 -14.64
C ARG A 99 3.84 -1.35 -14.65
N ILE A 100 3.37 -0.79 -13.55
CA ILE A 100 3.18 0.65 -13.42
C ILE A 100 4.56 1.30 -13.59
N ARG A 101 4.69 2.10 -14.66
CA ARG A 101 5.84 2.97 -14.89
C ARG A 101 5.75 4.05 -13.84
N TRP A 102 6.47 3.87 -12.74
CA TRP A 102 6.59 4.81 -11.64
C TRP A 102 7.77 4.38 -10.78
N ASN A 103 8.27 5.29 -9.94
CA ASN A 103 9.45 5.00 -9.14
C ASN A 103 9.18 3.82 -8.18
N ASN A 104 10.09 2.85 -8.14
CA ASN A 104 9.98 1.66 -7.29
C ASN A 104 9.82 2.00 -5.81
N LYS A 105 10.33 3.16 -5.35
CA LYS A 105 10.16 3.61 -3.96
C LYS A 105 8.69 3.74 -3.53
N TYR A 106 7.78 4.00 -4.47
CA TYR A 106 6.34 4.10 -4.21
C TYR A 106 5.63 2.73 -4.28
N LYS A 107 6.20 1.78 -5.04
CA LYS A 107 5.66 0.42 -5.19
C LYS A 107 6.12 -0.52 -4.07
N GLU A 108 7.31 -0.30 -3.54
CA GLU A 108 7.92 -1.13 -2.50
C GLU A 108 7.06 -1.29 -1.24
N PRO A 109 6.40 -0.25 -0.70
CA PRO A 109 5.49 -0.41 0.44
C PRO A 109 4.39 -1.44 0.19
N LEU A 110 3.79 -1.47 -0.99
CA LEU A 110 2.78 -2.48 -1.36
C LEU A 110 3.39 -3.88 -1.41
N TRP A 111 4.56 -4.04 -2.02
CA TRP A 111 5.23 -5.35 -2.05
C TRP A 111 5.57 -5.86 -0.66
N ARG A 112 6.09 -4.97 0.21
CA ARG A 112 6.38 -5.33 1.59
C ARG A 112 5.10 -5.65 2.37
N LEU A 113 4.02 -4.91 2.17
CA LEU A 113 2.73 -5.19 2.82
C LEU A 113 2.28 -6.63 2.58
N VAL A 114 2.34 -7.11 1.33
CA VAL A 114 1.96 -8.48 0.94
C VAL A 114 2.74 -9.55 1.69
N TYR A 115 4.04 -9.32 1.94
CA TYR A 115 4.90 -10.31 2.61
C TYR A 115 5.05 -10.07 4.12
N ASN A 116 4.22 -9.21 4.71
CA ASN A 116 4.40 -8.73 6.10
C ASN A 116 5.85 -8.26 6.33
N GLY A 117 6.35 -7.49 5.37
CA GLY A 117 7.74 -7.06 5.15
C GLY A 117 8.14 -5.75 5.86
N LEU A 118 7.19 -5.10 6.51
CA LEU A 118 7.33 -3.76 7.08
C LEU A 118 7.80 -3.82 8.54
N PRO A 119 8.65 -2.88 8.98
CA PRO A 119 9.10 -2.83 10.37
C PRO A 119 7.97 -2.26 11.26
N THR A 120 7.07 -3.13 11.71
CA THR A 120 6.02 -2.82 12.69
C THR A 120 6.42 -3.34 14.06
N ALA A 121 5.85 -2.77 15.13
CA ALA A 121 6.14 -3.20 16.50
C ALA A 121 5.81 -4.67 16.72
N ALA A 122 4.63 -5.12 16.24
CA ALA A 122 4.22 -6.51 16.30
C ALA A 122 5.23 -7.46 15.63
N ARG A 123 5.77 -7.08 14.46
CA ARG A 123 6.73 -7.91 13.72
C ARG A 123 8.12 -7.91 14.34
N LEU A 124 8.54 -6.77 14.89
CA LEU A 124 9.85 -6.63 15.53
C LEU A 124 9.84 -7.12 16.99
N HIS A 125 8.71 -7.65 17.47
CA HIS A 125 8.50 -8.04 18.86
C HIS A 125 8.84 -6.93 19.86
N LYS A 126 8.46 -5.69 19.50
CA LYS A 126 8.61 -4.51 20.35
C LYS A 126 7.26 -4.09 20.91
N ASP A 127 7.30 -3.44 22.08
CA ASP A 127 6.13 -2.88 22.75
C ASP A 127 5.89 -1.40 22.42
N ASP A 128 6.59 -0.87 21.40
CA ASP A 128 6.43 0.52 20.96
C ASP A 128 4.97 0.78 20.51
N PRO A 129 4.27 1.79 21.07
CA PRO A 129 2.91 2.12 20.66
C PRO A 129 2.87 2.83 19.32
N CYS A 130 1.71 2.85 18.67
CA CYS A 130 1.50 3.59 17.43
C CYS A 130 1.68 5.09 17.66
N GLY A 131 2.65 5.71 16.97
CA GLY A 131 2.89 7.16 17.11
C GLY A 131 1.75 8.07 16.65
N CYS A 132 0.74 7.53 15.96
CA CYS A 132 -0.44 8.27 15.53
C CYS A 132 -1.59 8.24 16.55
N CYS A 133 -1.85 7.09 17.17
CA CYS A 133 -3.06 6.89 17.99
C CYS A 133 -2.83 6.07 19.27
N GLY A 134 -1.58 5.72 19.59
CA GLY A 134 -1.23 5.10 20.86
C GLY A 134 -1.55 3.61 20.97
N THR A 135 -2.15 2.97 19.95
CA THR A 135 -2.38 1.52 19.96
C THR A 135 -1.11 0.74 20.28
N ASP A 136 -1.19 -0.18 21.24
CA ASP A 136 -0.05 -1.00 21.66
C ASP A 136 0.32 -2.02 20.58
N ARG A 137 1.62 -2.24 20.41
CA ARG A 137 2.19 -3.26 19.50
C ARG A 137 1.51 -3.29 18.12
N PRO A 138 1.39 -2.16 17.40
CA PRO A 138 0.65 -2.10 16.15
C PRO A 138 1.26 -3.03 15.10
N ASP A 139 0.38 -3.71 14.35
CA ASP A 139 0.73 -4.59 13.24
C ASP A 139 0.52 -3.89 11.88
N ILE A 140 0.60 -4.67 10.78
CA ILE A 140 0.37 -4.12 9.44
C ILE A 140 -1.11 -3.74 9.23
N LYS A 141 -2.05 -4.48 9.81
CA LYS A 141 -3.47 -4.17 9.71
C LYS A 141 -3.76 -2.82 10.34
N HIS A 142 -3.18 -2.56 11.51
CA HIS A 142 -3.32 -1.29 12.18
C HIS A 142 -2.80 -0.15 11.30
N HIS A 143 -1.53 -0.16 10.90
CA HIS A 143 -0.95 0.97 10.18
C HIS A 143 -1.57 1.24 8.80
N PHE A 144 -2.07 0.20 8.12
CA PHE A 144 -2.54 0.31 6.73
C PHE A 144 -4.06 0.18 6.58
N TRP A 145 -4.79 0.08 7.69
CA TRP A 145 -6.25 0.05 7.69
C TRP A 145 -6.83 0.69 8.96
N ASP A 146 -6.60 0.14 10.15
CA ASP A 146 -7.37 0.55 11.35
C ASP A 146 -6.95 1.90 11.94
N CYS A 147 -5.71 2.35 11.71
CA CYS A 147 -5.16 3.58 12.26
C CYS A 147 -5.99 4.81 11.81
N PRO A 148 -6.24 5.80 12.69
CA PRO A 148 -7.01 6.99 12.34
C PRO A 148 -6.50 7.72 11.08
N ALA A 149 -5.18 7.79 10.87
CA ALA A 149 -4.61 8.34 9.64
C ALA A 149 -5.09 7.57 8.39
N ALA A 150 -5.14 6.24 8.46
CA ALA A 150 -5.62 5.39 7.37
C ALA A 150 -7.12 5.58 7.12
N GLN A 151 -7.91 5.52 8.19
CA GLN A 151 -9.37 5.70 8.11
C GLN A 151 -9.75 7.08 7.56
N ASN A 152 -9.01 8.14 7.90
CA ASN A 152 -9.24 9.47 7.34
C ASN A 152 -8.96 9.52 5.83
N LEU A 153 -7.87 8.91 5.35
CA LEU A 153 -7.62 8.82 3.91
C LEU A 153 -8.72 8.03 3.21
N VAL A 154 -9.09 6.86 3.72
CA VAL A 154 -10.16 6.02 3.17
C VAL A 154 -11.48 6.78 3.13
N ALA A 155 -11.85 7.48 4.20
CA ALA A 155 -13.07 8.28 4.25
C ALA A 155 -13.10 9.36 3.15
N ARG A 156 -11.97 10.03 2.88
CA ARG A 156 -11.89 11.01 1.78
C ARG A 156 -12.08 10.37 0.41
N ILE A 157 -11.50 9.20 0.19
CA ILE A 157 -11.66 8.48 -1.08
C ILE A 157 -13.11 7.97 -1.21
N ASN A 158 -13.74 7.50 -0.13
CA ASN A 158 -15.15 7.09 -0.11
C ASN A 158 -16.07 8.24 -0.52
N THR A 159 -15.88 9.43 0.06
CA THR A 159 -16.66 10.62 -0.29
C THR A 159 -16.55 10.96 -1.78
N LEU A 160 -15.34 10.87 -2.35
CA LEU A 160 -15.10 11.20 -3.75
C LEU A 160 -15.63 10.14 -4.72
N THR A 161 -15.51 8.88 -4.36
CA THR A 161 -15.95 7.75 -5.21
C THR A 161 -17.42 7.40 -5.00
N ASN A 162 -18.09 8.03 -4.03
CA ASN A 162 -19.44 7.68 -3.57
C ASN A 162 -19.61 6.18 -3.34
N THR A 163 -18.55 5.51 -2.85
CA THR A 163 -18.49 4.06 -2.69
C THR A 163 -17.80 3.74 -1.38
N GLN A 164 -18.31 2.73 -0.66
CA GLN A 164 -17.67 2.23 0.54
C GLN A 164 -16.47 1.36 0.17
N ILE A 165 -15.26 1.91 0.25
CA ILE A 165 -14.03 1.17 0.02
C ILE A 165 -13.81 0.18 1.17
N THR A 166 -13.53 -1.06 0.78
CA THR A 166 -13.13 -2.13 1.69
C THR A 166 -11.63 -2.35 1.64
N ARG A 167 -11.10 -3.10 2.61
CA ARG A 167 -9.66 -3.32 2.71
C ARG A 167 -9.10 -4.10 1.52
N ASP A 168 -9.84 -5.10 1.03
CA ASP A 168 -9.43 -5.88 -0.14
C ASP A 168 -9.50 -5.08 -1.44
N ASN A 169 -10.36 -4.05 -1.54
CA ASN A 169 -10.28 -3.08 -2.65
C ASN A 169 -8.88 -2.45 -2.73
N ILE A 170 -8.29 -2.06 -1.60
CA ILE A 170 -6.97 -1.41 -1.57
C ILE A 170 -5.84 -2.44 -1.61
N TRP A 171 -5.86 -3.38 -0.68
CA TRP A 171 -4.75 -4.32 -0.45
C TRP A 171 -4.59 -5.30 -1.62
N LEU A 172 -5.68 -5.75 -2.24
CA LEU A 172 -5.63 -6.64 -3.40
C LEU A 172 -5.78 -5.89 -4.73
N ALA A 173 -5.80 -4.55 -4.68
CA ALA A 173 -6.11 -3.67 -5.80
C ALA A 173 -7.31 -4.17 -6.62
N ARG A 174 -8.39 -4.59 -5.93
CA ARG A 174 -9.65 -5.01 -6.55
C ARG A 174 -10.45 -3.76 -6.91
N PRO A 175 -10.61 -3.44 -8.20
CA PRO A 175 -11.34 -2.25 -8.61
C PRO A 175 -12.81 -2.34 -8.19
N MET A 176 -13.38 -1.19 -7.86
CA MET A 176 -14.81 -1.06 -7.61
C MET A 176 -15.56 -0.96 -8.94
N ALA A 177 -16.87 -1.21 -8.92
CA ALA A 177 -17.72 -1.06 -10.10
C ALA A 177 -17.60 0.36 -10.68
N GLY A 178 -17.42 0.47 -11.99
CA GLY A 178 -17.25 1.76 -12.68
C GLY A 178 -15.84 2.36 -12.61
N ILE A 179 -14.89 1.75 -11.90
CA ILE A 179 -13.50 2.21 -11.84
C ILE A 179 -12.58 1.29 -12.65
N SER A 180 -11.79 1.88 -13.55
CA SER A 180 -10.80 1.14 -14.35
C SER A 180 -9.74 0.48 -13.47
N SER A 181 -9.44 -0.79 -13.74
CA SER A 181 -8.41 -1.56 -13.00
C SER A 181 -7.02 -0.92 -13.07
N SER A 182 -6.68 -0.25 -14.18
CA SER A 182 -5.40 0.45 -14.37
C SER A 182 -5.30 1.67 -13.45
N VAL A 183 -6.34 2.50 -13.42
CA VAL A 183 -6.43 3.67 -12.54
C VAL A 183 -6.39 3.21 -11.09
N TRP A 184 -7.19 2.21 -10.74
CA TRP A 184 -7.27 1.71 -9.38
C TRP A 184 -5.95 1.14 -8.88
N SER A 185 -5.18 0.47 -9.73
CA SER A 185 -3.84 -0.01 -9.37
C SER A 185 -2.89 1.13 -9.01
N VAL A 186 -2.93 2.25 -9.73
CA VAL A 186 -2.16 3.47 -9.40
C VAL A 186 -2.61 4.06 -8.07
N VAL A 187 -3.92 4.18 -7.86
CA VAL A 187 -4.50 4.67 -6.61
C VAL A 187 -4.07 3.80 -5.42
N CYS A 188 -4.14 2.47 -5.53
CA CYS A 188 -3.75 1.56 -4.46
C CYS A 188 -2.26 1.68 -4.10
N VAL A 189 -1.39 1.81 -5.11
CA VAL A 189 0.05 2.07 -4.88
C VAL A 189 0.25 3.40 -4.15
N ALA A 190 -0.44 4.47 -4.58
CA ALA A 190 -0.35 5.78 -3.93
C ALA A 190 -0.86 5.75 -2.48
N VAL A 191 -1.99 5.09 -2.22
CA VAL A 191 -2.54 4.91 -0.87
C VAL A 191 -1.53 4.23 0.04
N VAL A 192 -1.01 3.06 -0.36
CA VAL A 192 -0.10 2.29 0.49
C VAL A 192 1.23 3.03 0.70
N ALA A 193 1.73 3.74 -0.31
CA ALA A 193 2.90 4.59 -0.16
C ALA A 193 2.68 5.75 0.82
N ALA A 194 1.51 6.39 0.79
CA ALA A 194 1.15 7.45 1.72
C ALA A 194 1.01 6.96 3.15
N LEU A 195 0.39 5.79 3.35
CA LEU A 195 0.27 5.16 4.67
C LEU A 195 1.64 4.79 5.25
N ASP A 196 2.55 4.26 4.43
CA ASP A 196 3.92 3.98 4.89
C ASP A 196 4.71 5.25 5.21
N SER A 197 4.49 6.33 4.46
CA SER A 197 5.05 7.66 4.73
C SER A 197 4.56 8.20 6.08
N ALA A 198 3.26 8.10 6.34
CA ALA A 198 2.65 8.50 7.61
C ALA A 198 3.15 7.67 8.79
N ARG A 199 3.31 6.35 8.62
CA ARG A 199 3.90 5.45 9.62
C ARG A 199 5.34 5.85 9.95
N LYS A 200 6.15 6.17 8.95
CA LYS A 200 7.52 6.66 9.15
C LYS A 200 7.55 8.00 9.89
N LEU A 201 6.66 8.93 9.54
CA LEU A 201 6.52 10.20 10.23
C LEU A 201 6.12 10.01 11.70
N ALA A 202 5.16 9.13 11.98
CA ALA A 202 4.75 8.78 13.33
C ALA A 202 5.90 8.19 14.17
N TYR A 203 6.77 7.38 13.54
CA TYR A 203 7.98 6.86 14.17
C TYR A 203 8.96 7.98 14.55
N VAL A 204 9.15 8.99 13.68
CA VAL A 204 10.03 10.13 13.96
C VAL A 204 9.55 10.92 15.20
N TYR A 205 8.23 11.12 15.34
CA TYR A 205 7.71 11.84 16.51
C TYR A 205 7.79 11.05 17.82
N THR A 206 7.77 9.72 17.77
CA THR A 206 7.88 8.86 18.96
C THR A 206 9.33 8.58 19.36
N HIS A 207 10.25 8.70 18.41
CA HIS A 207 11.68 8.44 18.61
C HIS A 207 12.50 9.64 18.14
N PRO A 208 12.31 10.83 18.75
CA PRO A 208 13.07 12.00 18.35
C PRO A 208 14.56 11.75 18.56
N LYS A 209 15.37 12.23 17.62
CA LYS A 209 16.82 12.29 17.83
C LYS A 209 17.10 13.24 18.99
N LYS A 210 18.23 13.03 19.69
CA LYS A 210 18.67 13.83 20.86
C LYS A 210 18.69 15.37 20.65
N SER A 211 18.52 15.87 19.42
CA SER A 211 18.44 17.30 19.09
C SER A 211 17.05 17.89 19.31
N SER A 212 16.84 18.49 20.49
CA SER A 212 16.08 19.71 20.85
C SER A 212 14.70 20.04 20.25
N THR A 213 14.11 19.29 19.33
CA THR A 213 12.73 19.57 18.88
C THR A 213 11.75 19.03 19.91
N PRO A 214 10.90 19.88 20.53
CA PRO A 214 9.86 19.40 21.43
C PRO A 214 8.95 18.43 20.68
N ILE A 215 8.67 17.28 21.28
CA ILE A 215 7.69 16.35 20.73
C ILE A 215 6.31 17.04 20.84
N PRO A 216 5.57 17.23 19.75
CA PRO A 216 4.23 17.82 19.83
C PRO A 216 3.31 16.97 20.73
N PRO A 217 2.33 17.56 21.41
CA PRO A 217 1.31 16.81 22.14
C PRO A 217 0.63 15.77 21.25
N PHE A 218 0.12 14.70 21.87
CA PHE A 218 -0.44 13.55 21.14
C PHE A 218 -1.51 13.94 20.10
N ALA A 219 -2.46 14.79 20.48
CA ALA A 219 -3.53 15.24 19.58
C ALA A 219 -2.97 16.00 18.36
N GLU A 220 -1.96 16.84 18.56
CA GLU A 220 -1.30 17.57 17.48
C GLU A 220 -0.55 16.62 16.55
N ARG A 221 0.17 15.64 17.09
CA ARG A 221 0.82 14.60 16.27
C ARG A 221 -0.19 13.85 15.40
N GLN A 222 -1.32 13.45 15.96
CA GLN A 222 -2.36 12.76 15.22
C GLN A 222 -2.88 13.61 14.05
N GLN A 223 -3.12 14.91 14.28
CA GLN A 223 -3.54 15.84 13.23
C GLN A 223 -2.47 16.02 12.16
N LEU A 224 -1.20 16.19 12.55
CA LEU A 224 -0.08 16.34 11.62
C LEU A 224 0.10 15.11 10.74
N ILE A 225 0.06 13.91 11.31
CA ILE A 225 0.17 12.64 10.59
C ILE A 225 -1.03 12.44 9.65
N THR A 226 -2.24 12.77 10.10
CA THR A 226 -3.47 12.66 9.30
C THR A 226 -3.47 13.63 8.12
N ARG A 227 -3.02 14.88 8.34
CA ARG A 227 -2.84 15.84 7.24
C ARG A 227 -1.78 15.35 6.25
N HIS A 228 -0.64 14.88 6.77
CA HIS A 228 0.46 14.37 5.95
C HIS A 228 0.03 13.23 5.02
N VAL A 229 -0.70 12.24 5.52
CA VAL A 229 -1.14 11.10 4.68
C VAL A 229 -2.06 11.55 3.55
N ILE A 230 -2.97 12.49 3.81
CA ILE A 230 -3.88 13.03 2.79
C ILE A 230 -3.10 13.84 1.76
N THR A 231 -2.27 14.78 2.20
CA THR A 231 -1.45 15.62 1.31
C THR A 231 -0.54 14.75 0.43
N TYR A 232 0.19 13.82 1.04
CA TYR A 232 1.16 13.00 0.31
C TYR A 232 0.47 12.06 -0.69
N PHE A 233 -0.72 11.55 -0.39
CA PHE A 233 -1.51 10.78 -1.36
C PHE A 233 -1.81 11.59 -2.64
N TRP A 234 -2.28 12.83 -2.49
CA TRP A 234 -2.58 13.69 -3.63
C TRP A 234 -1.33 14.13 -4.39
N GLU A 235 -0.23 14.42 -3.68
CA GLU A 235 1.06 14.71 -4.30
C GLU A 235 1.57 13.54 -5.15
N LEU A 236 1.38 12.31 -4.69
CA LEU A 236 1.74 11.12 -5.44
C LEU A 236 0.90 10.96 -6.72
N LEU A 237 -0.41 11.17 -6.64
CA LEU A 237 -1.25 11.14 -7.84
C LEU A 237 -0.86 12.24 -8.84
N ALA A 238 -0.56 13.44 -8.36
CA ALA A 238 -0.11 14.55 -9.19
C ALA A 238 1.22 14.23 -9.87
N ASP A 239 2.21 13.72 -9.12
CA ASP A 239 3.50 13.25 -9.64
C ASP A 239 3.30 12.20 -10.75
N TYR A 240 2.47 11.18 -10.51
CA TYR A 240 2.21 10.16 -11.50
C TYR A 240 1.63 10.73 -12.80
N VAL A 241 0.61 11.58 -12.69
CA VAL A 241 -0.07 12.19 -13.84
C VAL A 241 0.86 13.14 -14.59
N THR A 242 1.72 13.90 -13.91
CA THR A 242 2.71 14.77 -14.54
C THR A 242 3.76 13.99 -15.32
N VAL A 243 4.25 12.88 -14.77
CA VAL A 243 5.28 12.06 -15.45
C VAL A 243 4.67 11.18 -16.54
N HIS A 244 3.39 10.82 -16.41
CA HIS A 244 2.66 9.95 -17.33
C HIS A 244 1.34 10.58 -17.77
N PRO A 245 1.38 11.67 -18.56
CA PRO A 245 0.17 12.35 -18.99
C PRO A 245 -0.68 11.46 -19.92
N SER A 246 -0.08 10.61 -20.75
CA SER A 246 -0.80 9.83 -21.77
C SER A 246 -0.42 8.34 -21.73
N PRO A 247 -0.79 7.59 -20.67
CA PRO A 247 -0.55 6.16 -20.63
C PRO A 247 -1.42 5.42 -21.66
N PRO A 248 -1.06 4.20 -22.10
CA PRO A 248 -1.80 3.47 -23.13
C PRO A 248 -3.29 3.21 -22.83
N TRP A 249 -3.66 3.23 -21.55
CA TRP A 249 -5.03 3.00 -21.05
C TRP A 249 -5.82 4.30 -20.79
N VAL A 250 -5.28 5.47 -21.16
CA VAL A 250 -5.93 6.77 -20.91
C VAL A 250 -7.31 6.90 -21.57
N LYS A 251 -7.44 6.32 -22.77
CA LYS A 251 -8.68 6.28 -23.54
C LYS A 251 -9.83 5.53 -22.85
N ASP A 252 -9.49 4.65 -21.90
CA ASP A 252 -10.46 3.82 -21.18
C ASP A 252 -10.96 4.50 -19.89
N ILE A 253 -10.56 5.76 -19.64
CA ILE A 253 -10.93 6.51 -18.44
C ILE A 253 -11.99 7.54 -18.78
N PRO A 254 -13.14 7.52 -18.11
CA PRO A 254 -14.14 8.55 -18.32
C PRO A 254 -13.64 9.92 -17.79
N PRO A 255 -14.01 11.03 -18.45
CA PRO A 255 -13.69 12.39 -17.97
C PRO A 255 -14.25 12.71 -16.57
N THR A 256 -15.24 11.93 -16.12
CA THR A 256 -15.93 12.06 -14.83
C THR A 256 -15.30 11.22 -13.71
N HIS A 257 -14.17 10.54 -13.96
CA HIS A 257 -13.57 9.68 -12.94
C HIS A 257 -13.10 10.50 -11.70
N PRO A 258 -13.44 10.09 -10.46
CA PRO A 258 -13.41 10.94 -9.26
C PRO A 258 -12.02 11.27 -8.69
N LEU A 259 -10.97 10.54 -9.08
CA LEU A 259 -9.60 10.72 -8.56
C LEU A 259 -8.62 11.16 -9.64
N ILE A 260 -8.61 10.43 -10.76
CA ILE A 260 -7.84 10.75 -11.97
C ILE A 260 -8.82 10.78 -13.14
N SER A 261 -8.98 11.91 -13.83
CA SER A 261 -9.82 12.01 -15.03
C SER A 261 -8.98 12.14 -16.29
N SER A 262 -9.57 11.85 -17.44
CA SER A 262 -8.95 12.14 -18.73
C SER A 262 -9.51 13.43 -19.34
N LEU A 263 -8.61 14.31 -19.76
CA LEU A 263 -8.86 15.42 -20.66
C LEU A 263 -8.77 14.89 -22.11
N ASP A 264 -9.85 15.05 -22.86
CA ASP A 264 -9.97 14.67 -24.28
C ASP A 264 -9.55 13.23 -24.59
N TYR A 265 -9.74 12.30 -23.63
CA TYR A 265 -9.34 10.89 -23.72
C TYR A 265 -7.85 10.66 -24.02
N SER A 266 -7.01 11.68 -23.84
CA SER A 266 -5.60 11.69 -24.24
C SER A 266 -4.65 12.04 -23.10
N THR A 267 -5.09 12.88 -22.16
CA THR A 267 -4.24 13.40 -21.09
C THR A 267 -4.86 13.15 -19.73
N LEU A 268 -4.09 12.69 -18.75
CA LEU A 268 -4.54 12.53 -17.37
C LEU A 268 -4.52 13.86 -16.63
N ARG A 269 -5.45 14.04 -15.70
CA ARG A 269 -5.44 15.08 -14.68
C ARG A 269 -5.88 14.51 -13.34
N VAL A 270 -5.33 15.03 -12.25
CA VAL A 270 -5.84 14.74 -10.91
C VAL A 270 -7.09 15.58 -10.68
N VAL A 271 -8.13 14.97 -10.12
CA VAL A 271 -9.29 15.71 -9.63
C VAL A 271 -8.90 16.29 -8.26
N PRO A 272 -8.86 17.62 -8.10
CA PRO A 272 -8.47 18.21 -6.83
C PRO A 272 -9.46 17.79 -5.74
N PRO A 273 -9.01 17.60 -4.49
CA PRO A 273 -9.91 17.30 -3.40
C PRO A 273 -10.93 18.45 -3.24
N PRO A 274 -12.16 18.16 -2.80
CA PRO A 274 -13.14 19.20 -2.48
C PRO A 274 -12.57 20.04 -1.33
N THR A 275 -12.57 21.36 -1.49
CA THR A 275 -12.17 22.32 -0.44
C THR A 275 -13.10 22.27 0.76
#